data_AF-A0A937RV98-F1
#
_entry.id   AF-A0A937RV98-F1
#
_cell.length_a   1.000
_cell.length_b   1.000
_cell.length_c   1.000
_cell.angle_alpha   90.00
_cell.angle_beta   90.00
_cell.angle_gamma   90.00
#
_symmetry.space_group_name_H-M   'P 1'
#
loop_
_entity.id
_entity.type
_entity.pdbx_description
1 polymer ?
#
loop_
_entity_poly.entity_id
_entity_poly.type
_entity_poly.pdbx_seq_one_letter_code
_entity_poly.pdbx_strand_id
1 'polypeptide(L)'
;MKRLPISWLWFLASFTLPIAIAVGGKAVSRWQQPSSLVSTAPELGCQTIIADPKPPMNVRSSPVVAPDNVIGRLPNGVPLSVTDENQGWLKISSPLQGWVYQELTVTSCGSINSAAVATQSQSDSGTYLMAIATQQYQAGNIDGAIALAKTVSSDSPVYPMAIGAVSQWQLDWNRAQSEYYSAQKALRDGRWDDVLSQVKHYPSIRFWKEKLTGLVKQAIAQQKLSQIKKEATLPPSQNPN
;
A
#
# COMPACT_ATOMS: atom_id res chain seq x y z
N MET A 1 0.70 -54.55 1.05
CA MET A 1 0.45 -55.31 -0.20
C MET A 1 0.53 -54.33 -1.37
N LYS A 2 1.35 -54.67 -2.39
CA LYS A 2 1.34 -54.29 -3.84
C LYS A 2 1.46 -52.77 -4.17
N ARG A 3 2.62 -52.24 -4.57
CA ARG A 3 3.34 -52.28 -5.89
C ARG A 3 2.60 -51.59 -7.06
N LEU A 4 3.13 -50.42 -7.49
CA LEU A 4 3.54 -49.90 -8.84
C LEU A 4 2.98 -50.56 -10.14
N PRO A 5 3.21 -50.03 -11.38
CA PRO A 5 3.46 -48.68 -11.97
C PRO A 5 2.72 -48.50 -13.34
N ILE A 6 3.13 -47.57 -14.23
CA ILE A 6 3.20 -47.61 -15.74
C ILE A 6 3.47 -46.14 -16.18
N SER A 7 4.61 -45.66 -16.69
CA SER A 7 5.59 -46.09 -17.71
C SER A 7 5.06 -46.09 -19.15
N TRP A 8 5.13 -44.94 -19.83
CA TRP A 8 5.14 -44.88 -21.30
C TRP A 8 6.45 -44.25 -21.79
N LEU A 9 7.21 -45.09 -22.49
CA LEU A 9 8.51 -44.88 -23.14
C LEU A 9 8.28 -45.23 -24.61
N TRP A 10 8.56 -44.31 -25.54
CA TRP A 10 8.65 -44.51 -26.99
C TRP A 10 9.23 -43.17 -27.54
N PHE A 11 10.24 -43.04 -28.41
CA PHE A 11 10.94 -43.94 -29.33
C PHE A 11 12.39 -43.45 -29.53
N LEU A 12 13.26 -44.42 -29.79
CA LEU A 12 14.58 -44.26 -30.42
C LEU A 12 14.46 -43.73 -31.85
N ALA A 13 15.36 -42.83 -32.23
CA ALA A 13 15.80 -42.71 -33.61
C ALA A 13 17.31 -42.45 -33.62
N SER A 14 18.06 -43.53 -33.78
CA SER A 14 19.46 -43.52 -34.18
C SER A 14 19.55 -43.02 -35.62
N PHE A 15 20.44 -42.08 -35.90
CA PHE A 15 20.99 -41.93 -37.25
C PHE A 15 22.48 -41.61 -37.17
N THR A 16 23.22 -42.37 -37.96
CA THR A 16 24.68 -42.47 -37.99
C THR A 16 25.30 -41.43 -38.93
N LEU A 17 26.51 -41.00 -38.54
CA LEU A 17 27.55 -40.17 -39.15
C LEU A 17 27.68 -40.20 -40.70
N PRO A 18 28.35 -39.17 -41.29
CA PRO A 18 29.78 -39.35 -41.54
C PRO A 18 30.69 -38.20 -41.09
N ILE A 19 31.92 -38.60 -40.82
CA ILE A 19 33.10 -37.83 -40.47
C ILE A 19 33.63 -37.11 -41.71
N ALA A 20 33.95 -35.81 -41.58
CA ALA A 20 34.88 -35.13 -42.49
C ALA A 20 36.09 -34.65 -41.68
N ILE A 21 37.26 -35.21 -41.99
CA ILE A 21 38.56 -34.79 -41.50
C ILE A 21 39.04 -33.67 -42.41
N ALA A 22 39.27 -32.47 -41.85
CA ALA A 22 40.09 -31.43 -42.47
C ALA A 22 41.34 -31.21 -41.62
N VAL A 23 42.49 -31.57 -42.19
CA VAL A 23 43.83 -31.35 -41.65
C VAL A 23 44.35 -30.02 -42.18
N GLY A 24 44.91 -29.19 -41.28
CA GLY A 24 46.00 -28.27 -41.62
C GLY A 24 45.66 -26.78 -41.53
N GLY A 25 46.34 -26.08 -40.61
CA GLY A 25 46.40 -24.62 -40.60
C GLY A 25 46.74 -24.04 -39.24
N LYS A 26 48.03 -23.82 -38.98
CA LYS A 26 48.58 -23.26 -37.73
C LYS A 26 48.16 -21.78 -37.57
N ALA A 27 47.63 -21.41 -36.40
CA ALA A 27 47.86 -20.07 -35.83
C ALA A 27 47.54 -20.05 -34.34
N VAL A 28 48.51 -19.55 -33.58
CA VAL A 28 48.52 -19.33 -32.14
C VAL A 28 47.59 -18.18 -31.79
N SER A 29 46.82 -18.30 -30.70
CA SER A 29 46.48 -17.18 -29.80
C SER A 29 45.89 -17.71 -28.49
N ARG A 30 46.77 -17.82 -27.50
CA ARG A 30 46.44 -17.76 -26.06
C ARG A 30 45.93 -16.36 -25.77
N TRP A 31 44.67 -16.16 -25.34
CA TRP A 31 44.25 -15.10 -24.41
C TRP A 31 42.91 -15.46 -23.75
N GLN A 32 42.92 -15.37 -22.43
CA GLN A 32 41.85 -15.40 -21.44
C GLN A 32 40.40 -15.30 -21.92
N GLN A 33 39.54 -16.17 -21.34
CA GLN A 33 38.15 -15.82 -21.01
C GLN A 33 38.13 -14.52 -20.20
N PRO A 34 37.42 -13.47 -20.63
CA PRO A 34 36.91 -12.48 -19.72
C PRO A 34 35.66 -13.06 -19.07
N SER A 35 35.71 -13.17 -17.74
CA SER A 35 34.54 -13.28 -16.88
C SER A 35 33.45 -12.33 -17.37
N SER A 36 32.23 -12.84 -17.47
CA SER A 36 31.03 -12.04 -17.59
C SER A 36 31.04 -10.98 -16.50
N LEU A 37 31.39 -9.74 -16.85
CA LEU A 37 30.93 -8.59 -16.09
C LEU A 37 29.44 -8.48 -16.39
N VAL A 38 28.63 -9.24 -15.64
CA VAL A 38 27.24 -8.89 -15.40
C VAL A 38 27.31 -7.57 -14.64
N SER A 39 27.34 -6.48 -15.39
CA SER A 39 26.94 -5.18 -14.89
C SER A 39 25.44 -5.28 -14.67
N THR A 40 25.04 -5.72 -13.48
CA THR A 40 23.67 -5.52 -12.97
C THR A 40 23.46 -4.02 -12.89
N ALA A 41 22.99 -3.45 -14.00
CA ALA A 41 22.25 -2.21 -13.94
C ALA A 41 21.12 -2.42 -12.93
N PRO A 42 20.88 -1.49 -11.99
CA PRO A 42 19.71 -1.58 -11.14
C PRO A 42 18.49 -1.66 -12.06
N GLU A 43 17.68 -2.72 -11.94
CA GLU A 43 16.36 -2.72 -12.59
C GLU A 43 15.67 -1.43 -12.18
N LEU A 44 15.36 -0.60 -13.18
CA LEU A 44 14.53 0.58 -13.01
C LEU A 44 13.13 0.08 -12.65
N GLY A 45 12.92 -0.17 -11.36
CA GLY A 45 11.66 -0.66 -10.84
C GLY A 45 10.60 0.43 -10.97
N CYS A 46 9.52 0.12 -11.68
CA CYS A 46 8.31 0.93 -11.60
C CYS A 46 7.70 0.76 -10.21
N GLN A 47 7.40 1.87 -9.54
CA GLN A 47 6.73 1.87 -8.24
C GLN A 47 5.25 2.20 -8.42
N THR A 48 4.38 1.27 -8.03
CA THR A 48 2.92 1.49 -8.00
C THR A 48 2.45 1.83 -6.58
N ILE A 49 1.62 2.85 -6.42
CA ILE A 49 1.05 3.28 -5.13
C ILE A 49 -0.46 3.52 -5.23
N ILE A 50 -1.20 3.31 -4.14
CA ILE A 50 -2.65 3.60 -4.08
C ILE A 50 -2.88 5.11 -4.02
N ALA A 51 -3.78 5.60 -4.87
CA ALA A 51 -4.25 6.98 -4.91
C ALA A 51 -5.77 7.05 -5.17
N ASP A 52 -6.56 6.44 -4.29
CA ASP A 52 -8.02 6.48 -4.37
C ASP A 52 -8.55 7.88 -3.96
N PRO A 53 -9.34 8.58 -4.80
CA PRO A 53 -10.00 9.84 -4.43
C PRO A 53 -11.00 9.72 -3.28
N LYS A 54 -11.48 8.51 -3.00
CA LYS A 54 -12.43 8.19 -1.92
C LYS A 54 -11.87 7.04 -1.06
N PRO A 55 -10.76 7.25 -0.33
CA PRO A 55 -10.10 6.18 0.40
C PRO A 55 -11.00 5.62 1.51
N PRO A 56 -10.78 4.35 1.94
CA PRO A 56 -9.72 3.44 1.50
C PRO A 56 -10.11 2.60 0.26
N MET A 57 -9.09 2.18 -0.50
CA MET A 57 -9.26 1.36 -1.68
C MET A 57 -9.61 -0.09 -1.31
N ASN A 58 -10.60 -0.68 -1.99
CA ASN A 58 -10.94 -2.08 -1.80
C ASN A 58 -9.94 -3.02 -2.51
N VAL A 59 -9.51 -4.07 -1.79
CA VAL A 59 -8.77 -5.21 -2.35
C VAL A 59 -9.75 -6.37 -2.51
N ARG A 60 -9.77 -7.00 -3.68
CA ARG A 60 -10.75 -8.03 -4.05
C ARG A 60 -10.11 -9.38 -4.32
N SER A 61 -10.86 -10.47 -4.11
CA SER A 61 -10.40 -11.82 -4.44
C SER A 61 -10.41 -12.12 -5.94
N SER A 62 -11.21 -11.37 -6.73
CA SER A 62 -11.33 -11.51 -8.18
C SER A 62 -11.39 -10.12 -8.87
N PRO A 63 -10.96 -10.01 -10.15
CA PRO A 63 -10.92 -8.75 -10.90
C PRO A 63 -12.32 -8.38 -11.45
N VAL A 64 -13.29 -8.28 -10.55
CA VAL A 64 -14.68 -7.90 -10.86
C VAL A 64 -15.26 -7.15 -9.67
N VAL A 65 -16.22 -6.26 -9.91
CA VAL A 65 -16.98 -5.63 -8.82
C VAL A 65 -18.14 -6.54 -8.44
N ALA A 66 -18.03 -7.23 -7.30
CA ALA A 66 -19.10 -8.04 -6.72
C ALA A 66 -19.35 -7.68 -5.24
N PRO A 67 -20.53 -7.97 -4.68
CA PRO A 67 -20.85 -7.64 -3.28
C PRO A 67 -20.02 -8.39 -2.24
N ASP A 68 -19.55 -9.60 -2.56
CA ASP A 68 -18.97 -10.58 -1.64
C ASP A 68 -17.48 -10.86 -1.88
N ASN A 69 -16.84 -10.14 -2.81
CA ASN A 69 -15.46 -10.42 -3.20
C ASN A 69 -14.44 -9.41 -2.64
N VAL A 70 -14.83 -8.49 -1.74
CA VAL A 70 -13.90 -7.58 -1.05
C VAL A 70 -13.25 -8.33 0.11
N ILE A 71 -11.94 -8.55 0.02
CA ILE A 71 -11.14 -9.29 1.02
C ILE A 71 -10.36 -8.36 1.96
N GLY A 72 -10.27 -7.07 1.63
CA GLY A 72 -9.60 -6.09 2.48
C GLY A 72 -9.70 -4.68 1.94
N ARG A 73 -9.11 -3.73 2.68
CA ARG A 73 -9.04 -2.33 2.29
C ARG A 73 -7.65 -1.78 2.60
N LEU A 74 -7.10 -1.01 1.67
CA LEU A 74 -5.78 -0.40 1.80
C LEU A 74 -5.90 1.13 1.73
N PRO A 75 -5.19 1.87 2.61
CA PRO A 75 -5.14 3.32 2.51
C PRO A 75 -4.29 3.78 1.32
N ASN A 76 -4.44 5.04 0.93
CA ASN A 76 -3.56 5.67 -0.06
C ASN A 76 -2.09 5.71 0.40
N GLY A 77 -1.19 5.83 -0.58
CA GLY A 77 0.26 5.88 -0.39
C GLY A 77 0.90 4.53 -0.07
N VAL A 78 0.12 3.45 -0.08
CA VAL A 78 0.64 2.08 0.09
C VAL A 78 1.33 1.66 -1.21
N PRO A 79 2.64 1.29 -1.17
CA PRO A 79 3.31 0.69 -2.31
C PRO A 79 2.77 -0.71 -2.58
N LEU A 80 2.56 -1.00 -3.86
CA LEU A 80 1.99 -2.26 -4.34
C LEU A 80 3.05 -3.06 -5.07
N SER A 81 3.19 -4.34 -4.71
CA SER A 81 3.95 -5.30 -5.52
C SER A 81 3.01 -5.89 -6.57
N VAL A 82 2.90 -5.20 -7.71
CA VAL A 82 2.09 -5.62 -8.85
C VAL A 82 2.74 -6.83 -9.53
N THR A 83 1.96 -7.89 -9.70
CA THR A 83 2.42 -9.15 -10.31
C THR A 83 1.73 -9.45 -11.63
N ASP A 84 0.57 -8.85 -11.90
CA ASP A 84 -0.24 -9.11 -13.09
C ASP A 84 -1.21 -7.95 -13.34
N GLU A 85 -1.73 -7.87 -14.57
CA GLU A 85 -2.74 -6.90 -14.98
C GLU A 85 -3.83 -7.58 -15.82
N ASN A 86 -5.10 -7.31 -15.51
CA ASN A 86 -6.23 -7.84 -16.26
C ASN A 86 -7.36 -6.81 -16.36
N GLN A 87 -7.56 -6.24 -17.56
CA GLN A 87 -8.73 -5.41 -17.89
C GLN A 87 -9.02 -4.31 -16.85
N GLY A 88 -8.02 -3.50 -16.51
CA GLY A 88 -8.14 -2.41 -15.53
C GLY A 88 -8.01 -2.85 -14.06
N TRP A 89 -7.61 -4.10 -13.82
CA TRP A 89 -7.28 -4.60 -12.49
C TRP A 89 -5.81 -4.95 -12.39
N LEU A 90 -5.16 -4.53 -11.30
CA LEU A 90 -3.83 -4.96 -10.94
C LEU A 90 -3.92 -6.09 -9.92
N LYS A 91 -3.24 -7.20 -10.20
CA LYS A 91 -3.00 -8.25 -9.21
C LYS A 91 -1.80 -7.86 -8.38
N ILE A 92 -1.97 -7.84 -7.07
CA ILE A 92 -0.93 -7.48 -6.12
C ILE A 92 -0.58 -8.68 -5.24
N SER A 93 0.68 -8.78 -4.85
CA SER A 93 1.18 -9.77 -3.88
C SER A 93 1.45 -9.18 -2.49
N SER A 94 1.66 -7.88 -2.41
CA SER A 94 1.96 -7.14 -1.17
C SER A 94 1.27 -5.77 -1.20
N PRO A 95 0.76 -5.25 -0.07
CA PRO A 95 0.80 -5.84 1.29
C PRO A 95 -0.30 -6.86 1.59
N LEU A 96 -1.29 -6.98 0.70
CA LEU A 96 -2.38 -7.96 0.80
C LEU A 96 -2.62 -8.54 -0.58
N GLN A 97 -2.45 -9.85 -0.74
CA GLN A 97 -2.63 -10.50 -2.03
C GLN A 97 -4.08 -10.38 -2.52
N GLY A 98 -4.27 -9.90 -3.74
CA GLY A 98 -5.61 -9.72 -4.32
C GLY A 98 -5.59 -8.85 -5.58
N TRP A 99 -6.75 -8.31 -5.91
CA TRP A 99 -6.98 -7.45 -7.08
C TRP A 99 -7.41 -6.06 -6.64
N VAL A 100 -6.81 -5.05 -7.26
CA VAL A 100 -7.05 -3.63 -7.00
C VAL A 100 -7.34 -2.93 -8.33
N TYR A 101 -8.26 -1.98 -8.34
CA TYR A 101 -8.62 -1.24 -9.55
C TYR A 101 -7.50 -0.28 -9.97
N GLN A 102 -6.95 -0.48 -11.16
CA GLN A 102 -5.75 0.19 -11.66
C GLN A 102 -5.87 1.71 -11.70
N GLU A 103 -7.06 2.23 -12.05
CA GLU A 103 -7.32 3.68 -12.14
C GLU A 103 -7.27 4.41 -10.79
N LEU A 104 -7.27 3.66 -9.67
CA LEU A 104 -7.10 4.22 -8.32
C LEU A 104 -5.66 4.01 -7.82
N THR A 105 -4.73 3.73 -8.73
CA THR A 105 -3.31 3.54 -8.45
C THR A 105 -2.47 4.39 -9.39
N VAL A 106 -1.23 4.63 -8.99
CA VAL A 106 -0.25 5.44 -9.73
C VAL A 106 0.99 4.61 -9.89
N THR A 107 1.44 4.41 -11.12
CA THR A 107 2.71 3.74 -11.41
C THR A 107 3.71 4.76 -11.93
N SER A 108 4.83 4.93 -11.23
CA SER A 108 5.94 5.77 -11.68
C SER A 108 7.13 4.89 -12.04
N CYS A 109 7.56 4.97 -13.29
CA CYS A 109 8.78 4.31 -13.77
C CYS A 109 9.88 5.36 -13.92
N GLY A 110 11.06 5.12 -13.36
CA GLY A 110 12.21 5.98 -13.61
C GLY A 110 12.70 5.81 -15.04
N SER A 111 12.45 6.79 -15.91
CA SER A 111 13.08 6.86 -17.23
C SER A 111 14.14 7.96 -17.24
N ILE A 112 15.42 7.58 -17.32
CA ILE A 112 16.44 8.45 -17.88
C ILE A 112 16.20 8.50 -19.39
N ASN A 113 15.67 9.61 -19.94
CA ASN A 113 16.00 10.14 -21.26
C ASN A 113 15.13 11.36 -21.60
N SER A 114 15.81 12.50 -21.73
CA SER A 114 15.27 13.78 -22.16
C SER A 114 14.95 13.79 -23.67
N ALA A 115 13.97 14.61 -24.07
CA ALA A 115 13.64 15.02 -25.44
C ALA A 115 12.77 14.08 -26.30
N ALA A 116 11.56 13.73 -25.86
CA ALA A 116 10.39 13.49 -26.73
C ALA A 116 9.08 13.26 -25.94
N VAL A 117 8.75 14.09 -24.93
CA VAL A 117 7.46 13.96 -24.22
C VAL A 117 6.94 15.33 -23.81
N ALA A 118 6.21 16.00 -24.71
CA ALA A 118 5.54 17.27 -24.41
C ALA A 118 4.01 17.14 -24.27
N THR A 119 3.44 15.94 -24.31
CA THR A 119 1.97 15.78 -24.17
C THR A 119 1.50 14.57 -23.37
N GLN A 120 2.41 13.69 -22.90
CA GLN A 120 2.06 12.57 -22.01
C GLN A 120 2.75 12.63 -20.63
N SER A 121 3.76 13.49 -20.44
CA SER A 121 4.54 13.60 -19.19
C SER A 121 3.80 14.33 -18.06
N GLN A 122 2.76 15.10 -18.39
CA GLN A 122 1.97 15.86 -17.40
C GLN A 122 0.90 14.99 -16.72
N SER A 123 0.43 13.93 -17.39
CA SER A 123 -0.47 12.91 -16.80
C SER A 123 0.20 12.23 -15.60
N ASP A 124 1.43 11.77 -15.78
CA ASP A 124 2.15 11.02 -14.75
C ASP A 124 2.62 11.94 -13.62
N SER A 125 2.99 13.18 -13.96
CA SER A 125 3.44 14.18 -12.98
C SER A 125 2.31 14.63 -12.04
N GLY A 126 1.13 14.96 -12.56
CA GLY A 126 -0.02 15.36 -11.73
C GLY A 126 -0.47 14.24 -10.80
N THR A 127 -0.49 13.02 -11.32
CA THR A 127 -0.88 11.83 -10.55
C THR A 127 0.14 11.49 -9.46
N TYR A 128 1.44 11.60 -9.78
CA TYR A 128 2.53 11.46 -8.81
C TYR A 128 2.46 12.50 -7.68
N LEU A 129 2.24 13.77 -8.02
CA LEU A 129 2.07 14.86 -7.04
C LEU A 129 0.89 14.58 -6.10
N MET A 130 -0.24 14.10 -6.63
CA MET A 130 -1.42 13.77 -5.83
C MET A 130 -1.14 12.62 -4.85
N ALA A 131 -0.32 11.66 -5.24
CA ALA A 131 0.05 10.54 -4.38
C ALA A 131 0.99 10.98 -3.23
N ILE A 132 2.00 11.81 -3.52
CA ILE A 132 2.85 12.39 -2.46
C ILE A 132 2.01 13.30 -1.55
N ALA A 133 1.11 14.12 -2.12
CA ALA A 133 0.21 14.96 -1.34
C ALA A 133 -0.60 14.13 -0.34
N THR A 134 -1.15 13.00 -0.78
CA THR A 134 -1.90 12.11 0.11
C THR A 134 -1.02 11.48 1.18
N GLN A 135 0.21 11.10 0.86
CA GLN A 135 1.18 10.59 1.83
C GLN A 135 1.46 11.62 2.93
N GLN A 136 1.69 12.88 2.55
CA GLN A 136 1.91 13.97 3.50
C GLN A 136 0.69 14.18 4.40
N TYR A 137 -0.52 14.13 3.84
CA TYR A 137 -1.76 14.28 4.60
C TYR A 137 -1.91 13.18 5.66
N GLN A 138 -1.68 11.93 5.28
CA GLN A 138 -1.76 10.78 6.19
C GLN A 138 -0.66 10.81 7.26
N ALA A 139 0.52 11.34 6.93
CA ALA A 139 1.65 11.51 7.85
C ALA A 139 1.47 12.68 8.84
N GLY A 140 0.42 13.50 8.67
CA GLY A 140 0.14 14.64 9.54
C GLY A 140 0.70 15.98 9.04
N ASN A 141 1.25 16.01 7.83
CA ASN A 141 1.72 17.23 7.17
C ASN A 141 0.66 17.74 6.20
N ILE A 142 -0.44 18.28 6.74
CA ILE A 142 -1.54 18.79 5.91
C ILE A 142 -1.11 19.97 5.03
N ASP A 143 -0.23 20.84 5.51
CA ASP A 143 0.25 21.98 4.73
C ASP A 143 1.06 21.53 3.51
N GLY A 144 1.96 20.56 3.70
CA GLY A 144 2.71 19.92 2.62
C GLY A 144 1.80 19.19 1.63
N ALA A 145 0.76 18.51 2.13
CA ALA A 145 -0.23 17.86 1.29
C ALA A 145 -0.97 18.84 0.38
N ILE A 146 -1.46 19.94 0.95
CA ILE A 146 -2.20 20.97 0.21
C ILE A 146 -1.28 21.66 -0.79
N ALA A 147 -0.05 21.98 -0.40
CA ALA A 147 0.93 22.60 -1.29
C ALA A 147 1.19 21.71 -2.53
N LEU A 148 1.44 20.41 -2.33
CA LEU A 148 1.64 19.46 -3.42
C LEU A 148 0.39 19.29 -4.29
N ALA A 149 -0.80 19.15 -3.70
CA ALA A 149 -2.03 19.04 -4.47
C ALA A 149 -2.31 20.29 -5.32
N LYS A 150 -1.99 21.49 -4.81
CA LYS A 150 -2.10 22.74 -5.57
C LYS A 150 -1.08 22.89 -6.71
N THR A 151 -0.01 22.10 -6.71
CA THR A 151 0.97 22.08 -7.81
C THR A 151 0.52 21.25 -9.00
N VAL A 152 -0.54 20.45 -8.85
CA VAL A 152 -1.17 19.74 -9.97
C VAL A 152 -1.68 20.77 -10.97
N SER A 153 -1.19 20.69 -12.20
CA SER A 153 -1.54 21.61 -13.28
C SER A 153 -3.01 21.48 -13.68
N SER A 154 -3.66 22.59 -14.05
CA SER A 154 -5.09 22.62 -14.40
C SER A 154 -5.46 21.85 -15.68
N ASP A 155 -4.48 21.55 -16.52
CA ASP A 155 -4.61 20.69 -17.70
C ASP A 155 -4.48 19.19 -17.38
N SER A 156 -4.09 18.84 -16.16
CA SER A 156 -3.94 17.46 -15.72
C SER A 156 -5.31 16.80 -15.53
N PRO A 157 -5.52 15.55 -15.99
CA PRO A 157 -6.76 14.81 -15.75
C PRO A 157 -7.11 14.66 -14.26
N VAL A 158 -6.12 14.65 -13.37
CA VAL A 158 -6.32 14.54 -11.91
C VAL A 158 -6.54 15.88 -11.20
N TYR A 159 -6.55 17.00 -11.92
CA TYR A 159 -6.75 18.32 -11.31
C TYR A 159 -8.08 18.46 -10.53
N PRO A 160 -9.25 18.02 -11.06
CA PRO A 160 -10.49 18.09 -10.30
C PRO A 160 -10.43 17.28 -9.00
N MET A 161 -9.74 16.13 -9.03
CA MET A 161 -9.49 15.30 -7.86
C MET A 161 -8.59 16.02 -6.84
N ALA A 162 -7.53 16.68 -7.30
CA ALA A 162 -6.61 17.40 -6.42
C ALA A 162 -7.32 18.53 -5.65
N ILE A 163 -8.14 19.33 -6.34
CA ILE A 163 -8.92 20.41 -5.70
C ILE A 163 -9.98 19.85 -4.74
N GLY A 164 -10.67 18.78 -5.15
CA GLY A 164 -11.64 18.09 -4.28
C GLY A 164 -11.00 17.53 -3.02
N ALA A 165 -9.82 16.92 -3.15
CA ALA A 165 -9.06 16.37 -2.03
C ALA A 165 -8.60 17.45 -1.06
N VAL A 166 -8.10 18.60 -1.53
CA VAL A 166 -7.73 19.74 -0.66
C VAL A 166 -8.90 20.15 0.23
N SER A 167 -10.10 20.28 -0.33
CA SER A 167 -11.31 20.63 0.43
C SER A 167 -11.67 19.56 1.47
N GLN A 168 -11.71 18.29 1.07
CA GLN A 168 -12.06 17.19 1.97
C GLN A 168 -11.03 17.01 3.09
N TRP A 169 -9.74 17.06 2.77
CA TRP A 169 -8.66 16.94 3.75
C TRP A 169 -8.75 18.01 4.83
N GLN A 170 -9.04 19.25 4.46
CA GLN A 170 -9.23 20.34 5.42
C GLN A 170 -10.43 20.07 6.35
N LEU A 171 -11.56 19.62 5.80
CA LEU A 171 -12.75 19.28 6.60
C LEU A 171 -12.46 18.14 7.59
N ASP A 172 -11.91 17.03 7.10
CA ASP A 172 -11.61 15.85 7.91
C ASP A 172 -10.53 16.14 8.95
N TRP A 173 -9.53 16.95 8.60
CA TRP A 173 -8.48 17.35 9.53
C TRP A 173 -9.02 18.20 10.68
N ASN A 174 -9.84 19.20 10.36
CA ASN A 174 -10.47 20.05 11.37
C ASN A 174 -11.38 19.23 12.29
N ARG A 175 -12.13 18.29 11.72
CA ARG A 175 -12.97 17.37 12.49
C ARG A 175 -12.12 16.48 13.41
N ALA A 176 -11.10 15.81 12.88
CA ALA A 176 -10.23 14.92 13.66
C ALA A 176 -9.53 15.66 14.80
N GLN A 177 -9.05 16.88 14.54
CA GLN A 177 -8.42 17.74 15.52
C GLN A 177 -9.39 18.15 16.64
N SER A 178 -10.61 18.58 16.27
CA SER A 178 -11.65 18.93 17.23
C SER A 178 -12.05 17.75 18.12
N GLU A 179 -12.31 16.59 17.51
CA GLU A 179 -12.65 15.36 18.22
C GLU A 179 -11.51 14.92 19.16
N TYR A 180 -10.24 15.03 18.71
CA TYR A 180 -9.08 14.72 19.54
C TYR A 180 -8.98 15.62 20.78
N TYR A 181 -9.20 16.94 20.65
CA TYR A 181 -9.20 17.83 21.81
C TYR A 181 -10.37 17.58 22.76
N SER A 182 -11.53 17.22 22.22
CA SER A 182 -12.65 16.74 23.02
C SER A 182 -12.28 15.47 23.80
N ALA A 183 -11.61 14.51 23.15
CA ALA A 183 -11.10 13.29 23.80
C ALA A 183 -10.11 13.61 24.93
N GLN A 184 -9.16 14.52 24.72
CA GLN A 184 -8.22 14.94 25.76
C GLN A 184 -8.93 15.56 26.95
N LYS A 185 -9.96 16.39 26.71
CA LYS A 185 -10.77 16.98 27.78
C LYS A 185 -11.53 15.90 28.54
N ALA A 186 -12.21 14.99 27.84
CA ALA A 186 -12.93 13.87 28.46
C ALA A 186 -12.01 12.99 29.31
N LEU A 187 -10.81 12.70 28.80
CA LEU A 187 -9.77 11.96 29.52
C LEU A 187 -9.38 12.67 30.84
N ARG A 188 -9.14 13.99 30.81
CA ARG A 188 -8.83 14.76 32.04
C ARG A 188 -10.00 14.82 33.02
N ASP A 189 -11.22 14.89 32.50
CA ASP A 189 -12.44 14.98 33.31
C ASP A 189 -12.91 13.62 33.86
N GLY A 190 -12.18 12.53 33.60
CA GLY A 190 -12.55 11.18 34.02
C GLY A 190 -13.73 10.56 33.25
N ARG A 191 -14.13 11.16 32.12
CA ARG A 191 -15.19 10.66 31.24
C ARG A 191 -14.59 9.69 30.21
N TRP A 192 -14.15 8.52 30.69
CA TRP A 192 -13.44 7.53 29.86
C TRP A 192 -14.32 6.99 28.73
N ASP A 193 -15.61 6.76 28.98
CA ASP A 193 -16.54 6.24 27.98
C ASP A 193 -16.72 7.18 26.78
N ASP A 194 -16.69 8.50 27.01
CA ASP A 194 -16.71 9.51 25.94
C ASP A 194 -15.52 9.33 24.99
N VAL A 195 -14.33 9.07 25.53
CA VAL A 195 -13.10 8.81 24.73
C VAL A 195 -13.25 7.54 23.89
N LEU A 196 -13.79 6.47 24.48
CA LEU A 196 -13.96 5.18 23.81
C LEU A 196 -15.03 5.23 22.71
N SER A 197 -16.07 6.04 22.88
CA SER A 197 -17.16 6.17 21.92
C SER A 197 -16.73 6.74 20.56
N GLN A 198 -15.70 7.59 20.55
CA GLN A 198 -15.24 8.30 19.36
C GLN A 198 -14.59 7.38 18.32
N VAL A 199 -14.04 6.24 18.74
CA VAL A 199 -13.30 5.30 17.88
C VAL A 199 -14.08 4.88 16.63
N LYS A 200 -15.42 4.77 16.74
CA LYS A 200 -16.28 4.28 15.65
C LYS A 200 -16.41 5.25 14.47
N HIS A 201 -16.42 6.56 14.74
CA HIS A 201 -16.75 7.58 13.73
C HIS A 201 -15.58 8.53 13.45
N TYR A 202 -14.39 8.17 13.91
CA TYR A 202 -13.20 9.01 13.81
C TYR A 202 -12.65 9.03 12.38
N PRO A 203 -12.27 10.20 11.84
CA PRO A 203 -11.73 10.30 10.48
C PRO A 203 -10.56 9.35 10.22
N SER A 204 -10.49 8.82 9.00
CA SER A 204 -9.47 7.83 8.61
C SER A 204 -8.13 8.47 8.21
N ILE A 205 -7.57 9.26 9.10
CA ILE A 205 -6.25 9.89 8.98
C ILE A 205 -5.29 9.16 9.93
N ARG A 206 -4.23 8.55 9.38
CA ARG A 206 -3.29 7.72 10.16
C ARG A 206 -2.73 8.48 11.37
N PHE A 207 -2.17 9.67 11.14
CA PHE A 207 -1.65 10.54 12.19
C PHE A 207 -2.63 10.76 13.36
N TRP A 208 -3.88 11.11 13.05
CA TRP A 208 -4.88 11.38 14.08
C TRP A 208 -5.38 10.11 14.77
N LYS A 209 -5.55 9.00 14.04
CA LYS A 209 -5.91 7.71 14.63
C LYS A 209 -4.86 7.21 15.61
N GLU A 210 -3.57 7.36 15.29
CA GLU A 210 -2.48 7.02 16.20
C GLU A 210 -2.52 7.86 17.48
N LYS A 211 -2.74 9.18 17.33
CA LYS A 211 -2.93 10.09 18.48
C LYS A 211 -4.12 9.69 19.36
N LEU A 212 -5.29 9.43 18.77
CA LEU A 212 -6.47 9.01 19.51
C LEU A 212 -6.25 7.66 20.21
N THR A 213 -5.57 6.72 19.55
CA THR A 213 -5.22 5.42 20.13
C THR A 213 -4.43 5.59 21.43
N GLY A 214 -3.53 6.58 21.49
CA GLY A 214 -2.82 6.93 22.71
C GLY A 214 -3.74 7.33 23.86
N LEU A 215 -4.80 8.11 23.59
CA LEU A 215 -5.78 8.50 24.60
C LEU A 215 -6.70 7.34 25.00
N VAL A 216 -7.11 6.51 24.04
CA VAL A 216 -7.93 5.31 24.29
C VAL A 216 -7.21 4.35 25.23
N LYS A 217 -5.91 4.09 25.02
CA LYS A 217 -5.10 3.26 25.92
C LYS A 217 -5.09 3.81 27.35
N GLN A 218 -4.94 5.13 27.50
CA GLN A 218 -5.00 5.79 28.81
C GLN A 218 -6.39 5.67 29.44
N ALA A 219 -7.46 5.86 28.67
CA ALA A 219 -8.83 5.76 29.14
C ALA A 219 -9.15 4.36 29.68
N ILE A 220 -8.76 3.30 28.94
CA ILE A 220 -8.93 1.90 29.37
C ILE A 220 -8.17 1.64 30.68
N ALA A 221 -6.93 2.11 30.79
CA ALA A 221 -6.12 1.92 31.99
C ALA A 221 -6.76 2.60 33.22
N GLN A 222 -7.23 3.84 33.05
CA GLN A 222 -7.87 4.59 34.13
C GLN A 222 -9.22 4.00 34.53
N GLN A 223 -10.01 3.53 33.56
CA GLN A 223 -11.25 2.82 33.83
C GLN A 223 -10.98 1.58 34.69
N LYS A 224 -9.97 0.77 34.34
CA LYS A 224 -9.58 -0.42 35.12
C LYS A 224 -9.16 -0.06 36.56
N LEU A 225 -8.31 0.97 36.72
CA LEU A 225 -7.89 1.43 38.05
C LEU A 225 -9.07 1.91 38.90
N SER A 226 -10.03 2.60 38.28
CA SER A 226 -11.23 3.08 38.99
C SER A 226 -12.09 1.93 39.52
N GLN A 227 -12.18 0.80 38.80
CA GLN A 227 -12.92 -0.38 39.24
C GLN A 227 -12.22 -1.09 40.39
N ILE A 228 -10.90 -1.29 40.27
CA ILE A 228 -10.09 -1.90 41.35
C ILE A 228 -10.23 -1.11 42.66
N LYS A 229 -10.19 0.23 42.57
CA LYS A 229 -10.35 1.09 43.75
C LYS A 229 -11.73 0.94 44.39
N LYS A 230 -12.80 0.85 43.59
CA LYS A 230 -14.17 0.65 44.10
C LYS A 230 -14.32 -0.70 44.81
N GLU A 231 -13.77 -1.76 44.23
CA GLU A 231 -13.79 -3.10 44.80
C GLU A 231 -13.02 -3.18 46.13
N ALA A 232 -11.86 -2.50 46.22
CA ALA A 232 -11.09 -2.42 47.45
C ALA A 232 -11.77 -1.62 48.58
N THR A 233 -12.75 -0.77 48.25
CA THR A 233 -13.52 0.02 49.24
C THR A 233 -14.84 -0.63 49.68
N LEU A 234 -15.24 -1.76 49.08
CA LEU A 234 -16.41 -2.52 49.54
C LEU A 234 -16.03 -3.30 50.82
N PRO A 235 -16.84 -3.27 51.89
CA PRO A 235 -16.58 -4.07 53.08
C PRO A 235 -16.55 -5.58 52.73
N PRO A 236 -15.81 -6.42 53.48
CA PRO A 236 -15.75 -7.85 53.21
C PRO A 236 -17.17 -8.41 53.18
N SER A 237 -17.52 -9.10 52.09
CA SER A 237 -18.78 -9.83 51.96
C SER A 237 -18.96 -10.73 53.18
N GLN A 238 -19.86 -10.34 54.08
CA GLN A 238 -20.33 -11.20 55.16
C GLN A 238 -21.27 -12.20 54.51
N ASN A 239 -20.72 -13.35 54.12
CA ASN A 239 -21.49 -14.47 53.60
C ASN A 239 -22.26 -15.09 54.79
N PRO A 240 -23.60 -14.94 54.88
CA PRO A 240 -24.35 -15.61 55.92
C PRO A 240 -24.58 -17.05 55.46
N ASN A 241 -23.98 -17.99 56.19
CA ASN A 241 -24.33 -19.40 56.14
C ASN A 241 -25.56 -19.65 57.02
#